data_AF-A0A2A7A6D9-F1
#
_entry.id   AF-A0A2A7A6D9-F1
#
_cell.length_a   1.000
_cell.length_b   1.000
_cell.length_c   1.000
_cell.angle_alpha   90.00
_cell.angle_beta   90.00
_cell.angle_gamma   90.00
#
_symmetry.space_group_name_H-M   'P 1'
#
loop_
_entity.id
_entity.type
_entity.pdbx_description
1 polymer ?
#
loop_
_entity_poly.entity_id
_entity_poly.type
_entity_poly.pdbx_seq_one_letter_code
_entity_poly.pdbx_strand_id
1 'polypeptide(L)'
;MLTYNMDVTPESIWKRTTPSEAELAQPYYCTEAGVFYAQQHFSTARTDKESYLLFYTLRGAGLIEQGESHVVLSTGQALLLNCRTPQSYCTAPGQSCWHHYWVHLDGAGVAAMEPLLLPGKKLTPVQLTGVKMQEYFE
;
A
#
# COMPACT_ATOMS: atom_id res chain seq x y z
N MET A 1 17.29 -2.73 1.81
CA MET A 1 17.03 -3.74 2.86
C MET A 1 15.55 -3.72 3.24
N LEU A 2 14.95 -4.89 3.47
CA LEU A 2 13.56 -5.06 3.91
C LEU A 2 13.57 -5.65 5.33
N THR A 3 12.84 -5.03 6.26
CA THR A 3 12.61 -5.50 7.62
C THR A 3 11.11 -5.58 7.86
N TYR A 4 10.60 -6.65 8.46
CA TYR A 4 9.17 -6.77 8.72
C TYR A 4 8.86 -7.67 9.92
N ASN A 5 7.72 -7.43 10.54
CA ASN A 5 7.00 -8.40 11.35
C ASN A 5 5.68 -8.73 10.64
N MET A 6 5.58 -9.93 10.05
CA MET A 6 4.43 -10.35 9.26
C MET A 6 3.34 -10.94 10.16
N ASP A 7 2.87 -10.11 11.11
CA ASP A 7 1.78 -10.45 12.03
C ASP A 7 0.42 -10.28 11.32
N VAL A 8 0.10 -11.25 10.47
CA VAL A 8 -1.13 -11.29 9.67
C VAL A 8 -1.83 -12.64 9.85
N THR A 9 -3.15 -12.67 9.74
CA THR A 9 -3.89 -13.93 9.88
C THR A 9 -3.74 -14.83 8.64
N PRO A 10 -3.96 -16.16 8.75
CA PRO A 10 -3.84 -17.10 7.62
C PRO A 10 -4.76 -16.82 6.42
N GLU A 11 -5.85 -16.09 6.62
CA GLU A 11 -6.78 -15.68 5.57
C GLU A 11 -6.20 -14.57 4.67
N SER A 12 -5.05 -14.00 5.04
CA SER A 12 -4.36 -12.99 4.25
C SER A 12 -3.89 -13.56 2.92
N ILE A 13 -4.06 -12.78 1.85
CA ILE A 13 -3.71 -13.18 0.49
C ILE A 13 -2.56 -12.33 -0.02
N TRP A 14 -1.55 -12.98 -0.58
CA TRP A 14 -0.43 -12.34 -1.29
C TRP A 14 -0.21 -13.05 -2.62
N LYS A 15 -0.64 -12.40 -3.70
CA LYS A 15 -0.41 -12.85 -5.08
C LYS A 15 0.80 -12.13 -5.64
N ARG A 16 1.65 -12.86 -6.35
CA ARG A 16 2.88 -12.36 -6.99
C ARG A 16 2.89 -12.78 -8.45
N THR A 17 3.40 -11.90 -9.30
CA THR A 17 3.60 -12.17 -10.72
C THR A 17 4.92 -11.56 -11.17
N THR A 18 5.52 -12.16 -12.20
CA THR A 18 6.68 -11.61 -12.90
C THR A 18 6.20 -11.10 -14.25
N PRO A 19 6.11 -9.77 -14.46
CA PRO A 19 5.67 -9.21 -15.73
C PRO A 19 6.59 -9.61 -16.89
N SER A 20 6.03 -9.90 -18.07
CA SER A 20 6.80 -9.99 -19.31
C SER A 20 7.10 -8.59 -19.88
N GLU A 21 7.89 -8.52 -20.95
CA GLU A 21 8.15 -7.27 -21.66
C GLU A 21 6.86 -6.57 -22.13
N ALA A 22 5.84 -7.35 -22.52
CA ALA A 22 4.56 -6.81 -22.97
C ALA A 22 3.79 -6.10 -21.84
N GLU A 23 3.82 -6.64 -20.62
CA GLU A 23 3.23 -6.00 -19.43
C GLU A 23 4.06 -4.79 -18.97
N LEU A 24 5.39 -4.89 -18.99
CA LEU A 24 6.28 -3.78 -18.63
C LEU A 24 6.11 -2.57 -19.57
N ALA A 25 5.69 -2.81 -20.81
CA ALA A 25 5.38 -1.75 -21.77
C ALA A 25 3.99 -1.11 -21.55
N GLN A 26 3.13 -1.69 -20.70
CA GLN A 26 1.82 -1.11 -20.40
C GLN A 26 1.95 0.12 -19.49
N PRO A 27 1.03 1.10 -19.59
CA PRO A 27 1.02 2.26 -18.70
C PRO A 27 0.86 1.90 -17.22
N TYR A 28 0.24 0.75 -16.94
CA TYR A 28 0.02 0.21 -15.60
C TYR A 28 0.32 -1.28 -15.61
N TYR A 29 1.20 -1.72 -14.71
CA TYR A 29 1.40 -3.14 -14.43
C TYR A 29 1.55 -3.38 -12.94
N CYS A 30 1.28 -4.61 -12.51
CA CYS A 30 1.34 -5.05 -11.13
C CYS A 30 2.38 -6.17 -10.99
N THR A 31 3.12 -6.17 -9.89
CA THR A 31 4.04 -7.26 -9.53
C THR A 31 3.54 -8.06 -8.34
N GLU A 32 2.82 -7.41 -7.43
CA GLU A 32 2.31 -8.02 -6.22
C GLU A 32 1.00 -7.33 -5.80
N ALA A 33 0.02 -8.11 -5.35
CA ALA A 33 -1.22 -7.57 -4.83
C ALA A 33 -1.78 -8.51 -3.76
N GLY A 34 -2.55 -7.96 -2.85
CA GLY A 34 -3.08 -8.75 -1.76
C GLY A 34 -4.05 -8.03 -0.86
N VAL A 35 -4.52 -8.80 0.11
CA VAL A 35 -5.19 -8.30 1.30
C VAL A 35 -4.45 -8.83 2.51
N PHE A 36 -4.07 -7.95 3.41
CA PHE A 36 -3.52 -8.34 4.70
C PHE A 36 -4.56 -8.07 5.78
N TYR A 37 -4.88 -9.11 6.53
CA TYR A 37 -5.57 -9.02 7.81
C TYR A 37 -4.52 -8.88 8.91
N ALA A 38 -3.83 -7.72 8.90
CA ALA A 38 -2.75 -7.44 9.84
C ALA A 38 -3.28 -7.22 11.26
N GLN A 39 -2.60 -7.80 12.23
CA GLN A 39 -2.88 -7.67 13.66
C GLN A 39 -1.99 -6.59 14.29
N GLN A 40 -2.02 -6.48 15.62
CA GLN A 40 -1.44 -5.37 16.38
C GLN A 40 0.07 -5.16 16.14
N HIS A 41 0.84 -6.22 15.88
CA HIS A 41 2.30 -6.12 15.78
C HIS A 41 2.81 -6.08 14.34
N PHE A 42 1.91 -6.01 13.35
CA PHE A 42 2.30 -5.93 11.94
C PHE A 42 3.15 -4.69 11.67
N SER A 43 4.25 -4.89 10.96
CA SER A 43 5.13 -3.80 10.54
C SER A 43 5.97 -4.19 9.33
N THR A 44 6.28 -3.21 8.50
CA THR A 44 7.29 -3.32 7.45
C THR A 44 8.09 -2.02 7.37
N ALA A 45 9.35 -2.13 6.97
CA ALA A 45 10.22 -1.01 6.66
C ALA A 45 11.12 -1.41 5.49
N ARG A 46 11.27 -0.50 4.53
CA ARG A 46 12.07 -0.73 3.33
C ARG A 46 12.82 0.53 2.93
N THR A 47 14.02 0.37 2.40
CA THR A 47 14.87 1.49 1.96
C THR A 47 14.64 1.86 0.49
N ASP A 48 14.35 0.87 -0.36
CA ASP A 48 14.25 1.06 -1.80
C ASP A 48 13.52 -0.12 -2.47
N LYS A 49 12.59 0.21 -3.38
CA LYS A 49 11.96 -0.69 -4.36
C LYS A 49 11.53 0.15 -5.57
N GLU A 50 11.86 -0.31 -6.77
CA GLU A 50 11.31 0.25 -8.01
C GLU A 50 9.84 -0.14 -8.18
N SER A 51 8.96 0.60 -7.50
CA SER A 51 7.51 0.41 -7.53
C SER A 51 6.81 1.56 -6.79
N TYR A 52 5.51 1.73 -7.03
CA TYR A 52 4.59 2.41 -6.13
C TYR A 52 3.79 1.37 -5.33
N LEU A 53 3.33 1.75 -4.15
CA LEU A 53 2.45 0.94 -3.32
C LEU A 53 1.15 1.70 -3.07
N LEU A 54 0.03 1.15 -3.50
CA LEU A 54 -1.28 1.71 -3.23
C LEU A 54 -1.95 0.91 -2.11
N PHE A 55 -2.36 1.60 -1.05
CA PHE A 55 -3.12 1.04 0.06
C PHE A 55 -4.59 1.44 -0.01
N TYR A 56 -5.44 0.59 0.54
CA TYR A 56 -6.80 0.94 0.95
C TYR A 56 -7.17 0.23 2.25
N THR A 57 -7.57 1.00 3.27
CA THR A 57 -7.89 0.44 4.59
C THR A 57 -9.35 -0.02 4.66
N LEU A 58 -9.54 -1.31 4.95
CA LEU A 58 -10.83 -1.97 5.15
C LEU A 58 -11.32 -1.85 6.60
N ARG A 59 -10.41 -1.95 7.56
CA ARG A 59 -10.72 -1.92 9.00
C ARG A 59 -9.50 -1.49 9.82
N GLY A 60 -9.76 -0.81 10.93
CA GLY A 60 -8.70 -0.31 11.82
C GLY A 60 -7.97 0.87 11.17
N ALA A 61 -6.66 0.97 11.40
CA ALA A 61 -5.81 1.98 10.77
C ALA A 61 -4.34 1.57 10.74
N GLY A 62 -3.61 2.05 9.73
CA GLY A 62 -2.16 1.91 9.61
C GLY A 62 -1.44 3.23 9.83
N LEU A 63 -0.28 3.22 10.47
CA LEU A 63 0.65 4.35 10.47
C LEU A 63 1.63 4.16 9.31
N ILE A 64 1.74 5.16 8.43
CA ILE A 64 2.63 5.14 7.27
C ILE A 64 3.59 6.32 7.39
N GLU A 65 4.88 6.08 7.18
CA GLU A 65 5.94 7.08 7.27
C GLU A 65 6.84 7.02 6.04
N GLN A 66 7.22 8.19 5.54
CA GLN A 66 8.18 8.36 4.43
C GLN A 66 8.85 9.73 4.54
N GLY A 67 10.17 9.73 4.67
CA GLY A 67 10.93 10.95 4.96
C GLY A 67 10.46 11.59 6.28
N GLU A 68 10.10 12.87 6.23
CA GLU A 68 9.57 13.62 7.38
C GLU A 68 8.04 13.51 7.51
N SER A 69 7.37 12.88 6.55
CA SER A 69 5.91 12.77 6.50
C SER A 69 5.46 11.49 7.19
N HIS A 70 4.44 11.60 8.03
CA HIS A 70 3.72 10.47 8.60
C HIS A 70 2.21 10.72 8.57
N VAL A 71 1.42 9.67 8.39
CA VAL A 71 -0.04 9.73 8.39
C VAL A 71 -0.65 8.46 8.96
N VAL A 72 -1.81 8.59 9.60
CA VAL A 72 -2.66 7.47 9.99
C VAL A 72 -3.70 7.22 8.90
N LEU A 73 -3.59 6.10 8.20
CA LEU A 73 -4.50 5.69 7.13
C LEU A 73 -5.68 4.90 7.71
N SER A 74 -6.79 5.58 7.91
CA SER A 74 -7.99 5.06 8.56
C SER A 74 -8.94 4.35 7.60
N THR A 75 -9.91 3.62 8.15
CA THR A 75 -10.94 2.89 7.38
C THR A 75 -11.59 3.76 6.29
N GLY A 76 -11.66 3.21 5.07
CA GLY A 76 -12.20 3.87 3.88
C GLY A 76 -11.23 4.85 3.19
N GLN A 77 -10.01 5.00 3.69
CA GLN A 77 -9.00 5.82 3.05
C GLN A 77 -8.06 5.00 2.18
N ALA A 78 -7.61 5.61 1.09
CA ALA A 78 -6.54 5.12 0.23
C ALA A 78 -5.34 6.05 0.25
N LEU A 79 -4.15 5.52 -0.03
CA LEU A 79 -2.93 6.30 -0.14
C LEU A 79 -1.96 5.63 -1.13
N LEU A 80 -1.40 6.44 -2.03
CA LEU A 80 -0.28 6.03 -2.88
C LEU A 80 1.03 6.36 -2.17
N LEU A 81 1.99 5.44 -2.19
CA LEU A 81 3.31 5.56 -1.60
C LEU A 81 4.37 5.29 -2.67
N ASN A 82 5.34 6.19 -2.84
CA ASN A 82 6.43 5.98 -3.78
C ASN A 82 7.55 5.16 -3.12
N CYS A 83 7.68 3.88 -3.45
CA CYS A 83 8.60 2.97 -2.74
C CYS A 83 10.09 3.17 -3.11
N ARG A 84 10.40 4.12 -3.99
CA ARG A 84 11.76 4.54 -4.33
C ARG A 84 12.40 5.41 -3.24
N THR A 85 11.60 5.90 -2.30
CA THR A 85 12.06 6.64 -1.12
C THR A 85 11.83 5.79 0.13
N PRO A 86 12.79 5.71 1.07
CA PRO A 86 12.66 4.91 2.29
C PRO A 86 11.34 5.15 3.03
N GLN A 87 10.71 4.06 3.46
CA GLN A 87 9.36 4.07 3.97
C GLN A 87 9.12 2.96 4.99
N SER A 88 8.22 3.21 5.93
CA SER A 88 7.71 2.24 6.90
C SER A 88 6.20 2.31 6.97
N TYR A 89 5.58 1.17 7.30
CA TYR A 89 4.18 1.13 7.65
C TYR A 89 3.89 0.00 8.63
N CYS A 90 3.01 0.26 9.59
CA CYS A 90 2.63 -0.68 10.63
C CYS A 90 1.16 -0.50 11.02
N THR A 91 0.61 -1.47 11.76
CA THR A 91 -0.67 -1.24 12.45
C THR A 91 -0.52 -0.04 13.39
N ALA A 92 -1.42 0.93 13.28
CA ALA A 92 -1.28 2.19 14.01
C ALA A 92 -1.31 1.96 15.54
N PRO A 93 -0.54 2.72 16.34
CA PRO A 93 -0.56 2.60 17.79
C PRO A 93 -1.98 2.71 18.38
N GLY A 94 -2.31 1.79 19.30
CA GLY A 94 -3.65 1.72 19.90
C GLY A 94 -4.70 0.99 19.06
N GLN A 95 -4.40 0.57 17.82
CA GLN A 95 -5.26 -0.30 17.03
C GLN A 95 -4.92 -1.78 17.30
N SER A 96 -5.95 -2.62 17.31
CA SER A 96 -5.77 -4.08 17.39
C SER A 96 -5.49 -4.72 16.04
N CYS A 97 -5.81 -4.03 14.93
CA CYS A 97 -5.65 -4.53 13.58
C CYS A 97 -5.53 -3.40 12.55
N TRP A 98 -5.01 -3.74 11.38
CA TRP A 98 -5.07 -2.93 10.18
C TRP A 98 -5.37 -3.82 8.97
N HIS A 99 -6.64 -4.00 8.64
CA HIS A 99 -7.01 -4.80 7.47
C HIS A 99 -6.96 -3.91 6.23
N HIS A 100 -6.21 -4.30 5.22
CA HIS A 100 -6.01 -3.44 4.06
C HIS A 100 -5.76 -4.22 2.77
N TYR A 101 -6.31 -3.69 1.67
CA TYR A 101 -5.85 -4.04 0.33
C TYR A 101 -4.56 -3.29 0.04
N TRP A 102 -3.69 -3.95 -0.71
CA TRP A 102 -2.45 -3.35 -1.17
C TRP A 102 -2.06 -3.89 -2.54
N VAL A 103 -1.39 -3.06 -3.32
CA VAL A 103 -0.82 -3.44 -4.62
C VAL A 103 0.48 -2.72 -4.89
N HIS A 104 1.51 -3.49 -5.24
CA HIS A 104 2.71 -2.98 -5.89
C HIS A 104 2.46 -2.86 -7.39
N LEU A 105 2.36 -1.61 -7.84
CA LEU A 105 2.14 -1.23 -9.23
C LEU A 105 3.22 -0.28 -9.71
N ASP A 106 3.40 -0.22 -11.03
CA ASP A 106 4.30 0.72 -11.67
C ASP A 106 3.91 0.95 -13.15
N GLY A 107 4.70 1.76 -13.85
CA GLY A 107 4.50 2.13 -15.25
C GLY A 107 4.30 3.63 -15.44
N ALA A 108 4.37 4.07 -16.70
CA ALA A 108 4.31 5.50 -17.05
C ALA A 108 3.00 6.17 -16.61
N GLY A 109 1.90 5.42 -16.55
CA GLY A 109 0.60 5.91 -16.07
C GLY A 109 0.60 6.18 -14.57
N VAL A 110 1.28 5.37 -13.76
CA VAL A 110 1.41 5.61 -12.31
C VAL A 110 2.30 6.82 -12.07
N ALA A 111 3.43 6.91 -12.77
CA ALA A 111 4.35 8.04 -12.69
C ALA A 111 3.67 9.38 -13.07
N ALA A 112 2.79 9.38 -14.06
CA ALA A 112 2.01 10.57 -14.44
C ALA A 112 0.99 10.99 -13.37
N MET A 113 0.45 10.03 -12.61
CA MET A 113 -0.52 10.29 -11.53
C MET A 113 0.14 10.68 -10.21
N GLU A 114 1.40 10.30 -9.99
CA GLU A 114 2.13 10.56 -8.74
C GLU A 114 2.02 12.02 -8.28
N PRO A 115 2.28 13.06 -9.10
CA PRO A 115 2.24 14.45 -8.62
C PRO A 115 0.85 14.91 -8.16
N LEU A 116 -0.21 14.25 -8.64
CA LEU A 116 -1.59 14.55 -8.26
C LEU A 116 -1.98 13.86 -6.94
N LEU A 117 -1.45 12.65 -6.71
CA LEU A 117 -1.75 11.83 -5.53
C LEU A 117 -0.77 12.04 -4.37
N LEU A 118 0.42 12.55 -4.67
CA LEU A 118 1.50 12.90 -3.73
C LEU A 118 1.98 14.34 -3.99
N PRO A 119 1.11 15.35 -3.84
CA PRO A 119 1.47 16.74 -4.09
C PRO A 119 2.63 17.16 -3.18
N GLY A 120 3.72 17.65 -3.78
CA GLY A 120 4.93 18.02 -3.05
C GLY A 120 5.59 16.84 -2.32
N LYS A 121 5.39 15.60 -2.78
CA LYS A 121 5.86 14.35 -2.15
C LYS A 121 5.31 14.12 -0.73
N LYS A 122 4.19 14.75 -0.39
CA LYS A 122 3.54 14.59 0.91
C LYS A 122 2.57 13.42 0.88
N LEU A 123 2.64 12.57 1.91
CA LEU A 123 1.66 11.50 2.12
C LEU A 123 0.27 12.10 2.26
N THR A 124 -0.63 11.76 1.33
CA THR A 124 -1.96 12.38 1.22
C THR A 124 -3.03 11.31 1.20
N PRO A 125 -3.61 10.95 2.36
CA PRO A 125 -4.75 10.05 2.44
C PRO A 125 -5.96 10.64 1.70
N VAL A 126 -6.63 9.81 0.90
CA VAL A 126 -7.86 10.18 0.19
C VAL A 126 -9.01 9.35 0.74
N GLN A 127 -10.07 10.02 1.20
CA GLN A 127 -11.29 9.32 1.60
C GLN A 127 -12.05 8.85 0.36
N LEU A 128 -12.31 7.55 0.27
CA LEU A 128 -13.21 7.00 -0.73
C LEU A 128 -14.58 6.81 -0.06
N THR A 129 -15.60 7.52 -0.54
CA THR A 129 -17.00 7.38 -0.08
C THR A 129 -17.86 6.74 -1.17
N GLY A 130 -18.88 5.98 -0.78
CA GLY A 130 -19.93 5.51 -1.69
C GLY A 130 -19.57 4.34 -2.63
N VAL A 131 -18.33 3.83 -2.58
CA VAL A 131 -17.95 2.63 -3.35
C VAL A 131 -18.25 1.40 -2.49
N LYS A 132 -19.21 0.57 -2.92
CA LYS A 132 -19.29 -0.81 -2.43
C LYS A 132 -18.09 -1.57 -3.02
N MET A 133 -17.04 -1.72 -2.24
CA MET A 133 -15.94 -2.61 -2.61
C MET A 133 -16.50 -4.03 -2.68
N GLN A 134 -16.38 -4.65 -3.85
CA GLN A 134 -16.56 -6.09 -3.98
C GLN A 134 -15.28 -6.76 -3.48
N GLU A 135 -15.43 -7.82 -2.71
CA GLU A 135 -14.29 -8.64 -2.30
C GLU A 135 -13.80 -9.41 -3.53
N TYR A 136 -12.84 -8.83 -4.27
CA TYR A 136 -12.34 -9.41 -5.53
C TYR A 136 -11.31 -10.52 -5.33
N PHE A 137 -10.94 -10.84 -4.09
CA PHE A 137 -10.02 -11.91 -3.75
C PHE A 137 -10.80 -13.04 -3.07
N GLU A 138 -11.63 -13.73 -3.86
CA GLU A 138 -12.04 -15.11 -3.56
C GLU A 138 -10.90 -16.10 -3.90
#